data_AF-A0A3D0ZXJ9-F1
#
_entry.id   AF-A0A3D0ZXJ9-F1
#
_cell.length_a   1.000
_cell.length_b   1.000
_cell.length_c   1.000
_cell.angle_alpha   90.00
_cell.angle_beta   90.00
_cell.angle_gamma   90.00
#
_symmetry.space_group_name_H-M   'P 1'
#
loop_
_entity.id
_entity.type
_entity.pdbx_description
1 polymer ?
#
loop_
_entity_poly.entity_id
_entity_poly.type
_entity_poly.pdbx_seq_one_letter_code
_entity_poly.pdbx_strand_id
1 'polypeptide(L)'
;MTFNVMTLLQQEGYITEGEDNLLHAEKAFFAARVMLWIREQVRTDPDFNLTAYLTMLMYYKTDVADLKFTEDGSKLVYRMRNNDKEVQELVNSLIKSSSKSSDQPPSADKTSDGDAQDPSEDSDA
;
A
#
# COMPACT_ATOMS: atom_id res chain seq x y z
N MET A 1 -2.06 12.56 -24.65
CA MET A 1 -1.95 11.19 -25.17
C MET A 1 -3.16 10.41 -24.69
N THR A 2 -3.90 9.77 -25.58
CA THR A 2 -5.10 9.01 -25.21
C THR A 2 -4.66 7.65 -24.70
N PHE A 3 -4.96 7.36 -23.43
CA PHE A 3 -4.65 6.08 -22.81
C PHE A 3 -5.44 4.96 -23.50
N ASN A 4 -4.76 4.08 -24.23
CA ASN A 4 -5.36 2.92 -24.86
C ASN A 4 -5.11 1.69 -23.98
N VAL A 5 -6.17 1.26 -23.30
CA VAL A 5 -6.17 0.09 -22.40
C VAL A 5 -5.70 -1.17 -23.13
N MET A 6 -6.09 -1.36 -24.39
CA MET A 6 -5.75 -2.56 -25.17
C MET A 6 -4.24 -2.66 -25.42
N THR A 7 -3.62 -1.53 -25.79
CA THR A 7 -2.17 -1.47 -26.03
C THR A 7 -1.38 -1.74 -24.76
N LEU A 8 -1.81 -1.20 -23.62
CA LEU A 8 -1.17 -1.46 -22.33
C LEU A 8 -1.25 -2.95 -21.96
N LEU A 9 -2.42 -3.57 -22.12
CA LEU A 9 -2.62 -4.97 -21.77
C LEU A 9 -1.79 -5.91 -22.65
N GLN A 10 -1.64 -5.63 -23.95
CA GLN A 10 -0.73 -6.37 -24.83
C GLN A 10 0.74 -6.19 -24.45
N GLN A 11 1.20 -4.95 -24.24
CA GLN A 11 2.60 -4.67 -23.87
C GLN A 11 3.00 -5.35 -22.57
N GLU A 12 2.08 -5.41 -21.62
CA GLU A 12 2.30 -6.03 -20.33
C GLU A 12 2.14 -7.57 -20.37
N GLY A 13 1.82 -8.16 -21.53
CA GLY A 13 1.67 -9.61 -21.68
C GLY A 13 0.42 -10.18 -21.03
N TYR A 14 -0.60 -9.33 -20.78
CA TYR A 14 -1.92 -9.78 -20.34
C TYR A 14 -2.78 -10.28 -21.50
N ILE A 15 -2.42 -10.04 -22.75
CA ILE A 15 -3.12 -10.54 -23.94
C ILE A 15 -2.06 -10.99 -24.95
N THR A 16 -2.13 -12.24 -25.40
CA THR A 16 -1.20 -12.88 -26.35
C THR A 16 -1.99 -13.43 -27.54
N GLU A 17 -1.49 -13.23 -28.77
CA GLU A 17 -2.13 -13.83 -29.95
C GLU A 17 -2.02 -15.36 -29.91
N GLY A 18 -3.15 -16.06 -30.03
CA GLY A 18 -3.19 -17.53 -30.18
C GLY A 18 -3.39 -18.36 -28.90
N GLU A 19 -3.38 -17.75 -27.70
CA GLU A 19 -3.76 -18.41 -26.45
C GLU A 19 -5.23 -18.17 -26.08
N ASP A 20 -5.77 -18.97 -25.14
CA ASP A 20 -7.11 -18.77 -24.58
C ASP A 20 -7.17 -17.42 -23.85
N ASN A 21 -7.53 -16.40 -24.61
CA ASN A 21 -7.50 -15.01 -24.21
C ASN A 21 -8.60 -14.66 -23.21
N LEU A 22 -9.56 -15.55 -22.94
CA LEU A 22 -10.61 -15.34 -21.95
C LEU A 22 -10.06 -15.34 -20.51
N LEU A 23 -9.19 -16.30 -20.18
CA LEU A 23 -8.54 -16.37 -18.87
C LEU A 23 -7.62 -15.16 -18.64
N HIS A 24 -6.93 -14.75 -19.70
CA HIS A 24 -6.08 -13.58 -19.79
C HIS A 24 -6.87 -12.28 -19.66
N ALA A 25 -8.06 -12.21 -20.25
CA ALA A 25 -8.96 -11.07 -20.14
C ALA A 25 -9.51 -10.90 -18.73
N GLU A 26 -9.93 -11.97 -18.04
CA GLU A 26 -10.38 -11.88 -16.64
C GLU A 26 -9.25 -11.34 -15.73
N LYS A 27 -8.04 -11.89 -15.89
CA LYS A 27 -6.84 -11.45 -15.17
C LYS A 27 -6.50 -9.98 -15.46
N ALA A 28 -6.63 -9.57 -16.72
CA ALA A 28 -6.42 -8.19 -17.18
C ALA A 28 -7.45 -7.21 -16.57
N PHE A 29 -8.74 -7.55 -16.62
CA PHE A 29 -9.80 -6.72 -16.03
C PHE A 29 -9.66 -6.62 -14.52
N PHE A 30 -9.30 -7.71 -13.85
CA PHE A 30 -9.03 -7.70 -12.43
C PHE A 30 -7.83 -6.80 -12.09
N ALA A 31 -6.70 -6.96 -12.80
CA ALA A 31 -5.51 -6.12 -12.60
C ALA A 31 -5.82 -4.63 -12.83
N ALA A 32 -6.60 -4.30 -13.86
CA ALA A 32 -7.05 -2.93 -14.11
C ALA A 32 -7.87 -2.36 -12.94
N ARG A 33 -8.79 -3.16 -12.38
CA ARG A 33 -9.57 -2.76 -11.20
C ARG A 33 -8.68 -2.54 -9.96
N VAL A 34 -7.69 -3.41 -9.75
CA VAL A 34 -6.71 -3.25 -8.67
C VAL A 34 -5.90 -1.96 -8.84
N MET A 35 -5.44 -1.66 -10.06
CA MET A 35 -4.70 -0.42 -10.33
C MET A 35 -5.54 0.84 -10.07
N LEU A 36 -6.83 0.83 -10.42
CA LEU A 36 -7.75 1.92 -10.09
C LEU A 36 -7.92 2.08 -8.58
N TRP A 37 -8.09 0.97 -7.86
CA TRP A 37 -8.20 0.97 -6.40
C TRP A 37 -6.92 1.49 -5.73
N ILE A 38 -5.73 1.03 -6.15
CA ILE A 38 -4.43 1.51 -5.66
C ILE A 38 -4.31 3.03 -5.87
N ARG A 39 -4.69 3.53 -7.05
CA ARG A 39 -4.66 4.98 -7.34
C ARG A 39 -5.55 5.76 -6.38
N GLU A 40 -6.73 5.24 -6.04
CA GLU A 40 -7.62 5.90 -5.09
C GLU A 40 -7.00 5.89 -3.68
N GLN A 41 -6.46 4.76 -3.22
CA GLN A 41 -5.81 4.66 -1.91
C GLN A 41 -4.65 5.64 -1.77
N VAL A 42 -3.76 5.73 -2.76
CA VAL A 42 -2.65 6.70 -2.77
C VAL A 42 -3.14 8.15 -2.65
N ARG A 43 -4.33 8.45 -3.20
CA ARG A 43 -4.91 9.80 -3.14
C ARG A 43 -5.52 10.10 -1.78
N THR A 44 -6.10 9.10 -1.11
CA THR A 44 -6.88 9.28 0.12
C THR A 44 -6.11 8.95 1.39
N ASP A 45 -5.05 8.16 1.29
CA ASP A 45 -4.25 7.66 2.41
C ASP A 45 -2.75 7.97 2.17
N PRO A 46 -2.20 9.00 2.85
CA PRO A 46 -0.79 9.39 2.73
C PRO A 46 0.19 8.32 3.19
N ASP A 47 -0.23 7.40 4.06
CA ASP A 47 0.62 6.34 4.62
C ASP A 47 0.52 5.04 3.82
N PHE A 48 -0.27 5.02 2.74
CA PHE A 48 -0.50 3.83 1.93
C PHE A 48 0.79 3.25 1.34
N ASN A 49 1.06 1.97 1.58
CA ASN A 49 2.24 1.29 1.03
C ASN A 49 2.10 0.93 -0.45
N LEU A 50 2.30 1.91 -1.33
CA LEU A 50 2.25 1.69 -2.77
C LEU A 50 3.15 0.52 -3.22
N THR A 51 4.37 0.46 -2.71
CA THR A 51 5.36 -0.57 -3.09
C THR A 51 4.89 -1.98 -2.76
N ALA A 52 4.28 -2.19 -1.59
CA ALA A 52 3.76 -3.49 -1.18
C ALA A 52 2.65 -3.97 -2.13
N TYR A 53 1.69 -3.10 -2.45
CA TYR A 53 0.56 -3.44 -3.30
C TYR A 53 0.96 -3.64 -4.77
N LEU A 54 1.93 -2.88 -5.28
CA LEU A 54 2.50 -3.13 -6.61
C LEU A 54 3.24 -4.48 -6.67
N THR A 55 3.98 -4.82 -5.61
CA THR A 55 4.64 -6.13 -5.48
C THR A 55 3.62 -7.27 -5.48
N MET A 56 2.52 -7.14 -4.74
CA MET A 56 1.44 -8.14 -4.76
C MET A 56 0.82 -8.30 -6.16
N LEU A 57 0.59 -7.19 -6.87
CA LEU A 57 0.04 -7.22 -8.22
C LEU A 57 0.99 -7.91 -9.20
N MET A 58 2.30 -7.70 -9.05
CA MET A 58 3.33 -8.44 -9.79
C MET A 58 3.22 -9.94 -9.53
N TYR A 59 3.15 -10.37 -8.27
CA TYR A 59 3.04 -11.80 -7.93
C TYR A 59 1.75 -12.44 -8.44
N TYR A 60 0.66 -11.70 -8.49
CA TYR A 60 -0.56 -12.14 -9.15
C TYR A 60 -0.37 -12.28 -10.66
N LYS A 61 0.24 -11.28 -11.32
CA LYS A 61 0.57 -11.32 -12.75
C LYS A 61 1.39 -12.55 -13.11
N THR A 62 2.40 -12.90 -12.29
CA THR A 62 3.28 -14.06 -12.49
C THR A 62 2.72 -15.39 -11.97
N ASP A 63 1.44 -15.45 -11.57
CA ASP A 63 0.77 -16.65 -11.05
C ASP A 63 1.39 -17.25 -9.78
N VAL A 64 2.16 -16.45 -9.04
CA VAL A 64 2.78 -16.82 -7.75
C VAL A 64 1.78 -16.65 -6.59
N ALA A 65 0.83 -15.73 -6.74
CA ALA A 65 -0.16 -15.40 -5.71
C ALA A 65 -1.57 -15.21 -6.29
N ASP A 66 -2.56 -15.41 -5.43
CA ASP A 66 -3.94 -15.02 -5.64
C ASP A 66 -4.21 -13.66 -4.99
N LEU A 67 -4.94 -12.82 -5.71
CA LEU A 67 -5.47 -11.55 -5.24
C LEU A 67 -6.99 -11.57 -5.35
N LYS A 68 -7.67 -11.05 -4.33
CA LYS A 68 -9.12 -10.92 -4.33
C LYS A 68 -9.54 -9.70 -3.52
N PHE A 69 -10.56 -8.99 -3.98
CA PHE A 69 -11.24 -8.03 -3.13
C PHE A 69 -12.08 -8.73 -2.05
N THR A 70 -12.24 -8.10 -0.89
CA THR A 70 -13.30 -8.45 0.06
C THR A 70 -14.68 -8.28 -0.59
N GLU A 71 -15.71 -8.90 -0.01
CA GLU A 71 -17.08 -8.88 -0.59
C GLU A 71 -17.64 -7.46 -0.76
N ASP A 72 -17.31 -6.57 0.17
CA ASP A 72 -17.66 -5.14 0.14
C ASP A 72 -16.77 -4.31 -0.80
N GLY A 73 -15.73 -4.92 -1.40
CA GLY A 73 -14.77 -4.25 -2.27
C GLY A 73 -13.83 -3.27 -1.58
N SER A 74 -13.85 -3.18 -0.24
CA SER A 74 -13.09 -2.17 0.50
C SER A 74 -11.60 -2.49 0.61
N LYS A 75 -11.25 -3.79 0.67
CA LYS A 75 -9.88 -4.25 0.90
C LYS A 75 -9.44 -5.27 -0.15
N LEU A 76 -8.15 -5.26 -0.43
CA LEU A 76 -7.49 -6.25 -1.26
C LEU A 76 -6.82 -7.30 -0.36
N VAL A 77 -7.20 -8.56 -0.54
CA VAL A 77 -6.66 -9.72 0.18
C VAL A 77 -5.70 -10.46 -0.74
N TYR A 78 -4.63 -10.97 -0.13
CA TYR A 78 -3.50 -11.58 -0.81
C TYR A 78 -3.21 -12.97 -0.23
N ARG A 79 -2.94 -13.95 -1.10
CA ARG A 79 -2.55 -15.31 -0.72
C ARG A 79 -1.48 -15.84 -1.66
N MET A 80 -0.33 -16.26 -1.13
CA MET A 80 0.66 -17.00 -1.93
C MET A 80 0.13 -18.39 -2.31
N ARG A 81 0.31 -18.81 -3.57
CA ARG A 81 -0.11 -20.15 -4.03
C ARG A 81 0.83 -21.25 -3.55
N ASN A 82 2.12 -20.93 -3.45
CA ASN A 82 3.10 -21.79 -2.81
C ASN A 82 3.25 -21.37 -1.34
N ASN A 83 3.32 -22.33 -0.42
CA ASN A 83 3.43 -22.11 1.04
C ASN A 83 4.81 -21.55 1.45
N ASP A 84 5.35 -20.61 0.69
CA ASP A 84 6.60 -19.95 0.99
C ASP A 84 6.34 -18.89 2.06
N LYS A 85 6.34 -19.37 3.31
CA LYS A 85 6.00 -18.59 4.50
C LYS A 85 6.88 -17.34 4.62
N GLU A 86 8.14 -17.42 4.19
CA GLU A 86 9.08 -16.31 4.22
C GLU A 86 8.62 -15.15 3.33
N VAL A 87 8.16 -15.44 2.10
CA VAL A 87 7.69 -14.39 1.19
C VAL A 87 6.36 -13.82 1.68
N GLN A 88 5.49 -14.66 2.27
CA GLN A 88 4.25 -14.20 2.88
C GLN A 88 4.51 -13.29 4.10
N GLU A 89 5.50 -13.61 4.93
CA GLU A 89 5.91 -12.79 6.06
C GLU A 89 6.55 -11.47 5.61
N LEU A 90 7.37 -11.48 4.56
CA LEU A 90 7.96 -10.27 3.98
C LEU A 90 6.85 -9.30 3.52
N VAL A 91 5.86 -9.80 2.78
CA VAL A 91 4.73 -9.00 2.30
C VAL A 91 3.90 -8.48 3.48
N ASN A 92 3.59 -9.33 4.48
CA ASN A 92 2.86 -8.89 5.66
C ASN A 92 3.61 -7.83 6.47
N SER A 93 4.93 -7.95 6.56
CA SER A 93 5.80 -6.97 7.23
C SER A 93 5.78 -5.62 6.49
N LEU A 94 5.86 -5.65 5.16
CA LEU A 94 5.72 -4.45 4.31
C LEU A 94 4.38 -3.76 4.53
N ILE A 95 3.26 -4.49 4.58
CA ILE A 95 1.95 -3.89 4.86
C ILE A 95 1.94 -3.25 6.25
N LYS A 96 2.38 -4.00 7.28
CA LYS A 96 2.34 -3.56 8.68
C LYS A 96 3.26 -2.36 8.96
N SER A 97 4.39 -2.25 8.27
CA SER A 97 5.33 -1.14 8.49
C SER A 97 4.75 0.19 8.02
N SER A 98 3.91 0.18 6.98
CA SER A 98 3.17 1.36 6.52
C SER A 98 2.01 1.71 7.43
N SER A 99 1.37 0.74 8.08
CA SER A 99 0.31 1.03 9.07
C SER A 99 0.83 1.57 10.40
N LYS A 100 2.15 1.58 10.62
CA LYS A 100 2.78 1.98 11.90
C LYS A 100 3.30 3.41 11.93
N SER A 101 3.25 4.17 10.84
CA SER A 101 3.68 5.57 10.82
C SER A 101 2.63 6.56 11.32
N SER A 102 1.38 6.15 11.52
CA SER A 102 0.27 7.08 11.80
C SER A 102 -0.16 7.18 13.27
N ASP A 103 0.37 6.34 14.17
CA ASP A 103 -0.02 6.34 15.59
C ASP A 103 1.14 6.77 16.51
N GLN A 104 1.56 8.03 16.41
CA GLN A 104 2.19 8.70 17.54
C GLN A 104 1.81 10.19 17.57
N PRO A 105 0.85 10.62 18.42
CA PRO A 105 0.77 12.03 18.75
C PRO A 105 2.10 12.45 19.42
N PRO A 106 2.64 13.65 19.15
CA PRO A 106 3.74 14.16 19.95
C PRO A 106 3.23 14.24 21.39
N SER A 107 3.80 13.42 22.26
CA SER A 107 3.54 13.48 23.69
C SER A 107 3.74 14.92 24.14
N ALA A 108 2.65 15.56 24.56
CA ALA A 108 2.68 16.84 25.21
C ALA A 108 3.54 16.70 26.47
N ASP A 109 4.76 17.22 26.41
CA ASP A 109 5.62 17.30 27.57
C ASP A 109 5.06 18.41 28.48
N LYS A 110 4.20 17.98 29.40
CA LYS A 110 3.77 18.78 30.55
C LYS A 110 4.99 18.93 31.47
N THR A 111 5.77 19.98 31.29
CA THR A 111 6.61 20.48 32.38
C THR A 111 5.70 21.29 33.31
N SER A 112 5.26 20.61 34.37
CA SER A 112 4.59 21.20 35.52
C SER A 112 5.56 22.07 36.29
N ASP A 113 5.09 23.25 36.65
CA ASP A 113 5.64 24.14 37.67
C ASP A 113 6.12 23.38 38.92
N GLY A 114 7.32 23.75 39.36
CA GLY A 114 7.92 23.44 40.65
C GLY A 114 8.67 24.67 41.11
N ASP A 115 7.94 25.52 41.81
CA ASP A 115 8.32 26.79 42.45
C ASP A 115 9.58 26.67 43.33
N ALA A 116 10.56 27.58 43.17
CA ALA A 116 11.34 28.17 44.26
C ALA A 116 12.38 29.21 43.77
N GLN A 117 12.05 30.48 44.05
CA GLN A 117 12.93 31.58 44.50
C GLN A 117 13.89 32.28 43.53
N ASP A 118 13.35 33.38 43.00
CA ASP A 118 13.94 34.72 42.88
C ASP A 118 14.92 35.08 44.03
N PRO A 119 16.07 35.68 43.69
CA PRO A 119 16.25 37.06 44.16
C PRO A 119 16.88 37.98 43.09
N SER A 120 16.03 38.92 42.66
CA SER A 120 16.24 40.36 42.55
C SER A 120 17.50 40.82 41.80
N GLU A 121 17.24 41.35 40.61
CA GLU A 121 17.98 42.45 40.01
C GLU A 121 18.28 43.54 41.06
N ASP A 122 19.51 44.05 41.05
CA ASP A 122 19.74 45.44 41.42
C ASP A 122 20.68 46.06 40.36
N SER A 123 20.14 47.07 39.70
CA SER A 123 20.73 47.86 38.64
C SER A 123 21.40 49.12 39.19
N ASP A 124 22.42 49.58 38.47
CA ASP A 124 22.98 50.94 38.41
C ASP A 124 23.88 51.48 39.55
N ALA A 125 25.18 51.64 39.22
CA ALA A 125 25.93 52.91 39.32
C ALA A 125 27.29 52.83 38.58
#